data_AF-A0A661IS79-F1
#
_entry.id   AF-A0A661IS79-F1
#
_cell.length_a   1.000
_cell.length_b   1.000
_cell.length_c   1.000
_cell.angle_alpha   90.00
_cell.angle_beta   90.00
_cell.angle_gamma   90.00
#
_symmetry.space_group_name_H-M   'P 1'
#
loop_
_entity.id
_entity.type
_entity.pdbx_description
1 polymer ?
#
loop_
_entity_poly.entity_id
_entity_poly.type
_entity_poly.pdbx_seq_one_letter_code
_entity_poly.pdbx_strand_id
1 'polypeptide(L)'
;MKLYPLLPSSRTTRNMISISRRLRISVVTPESRPLSGIIILANGTPDDYVVTILSHHLDGKKIVGITKPQRANWIAVFDIIHIYLRYRVDKLVMLIDQENEPLDSLFEKIEKKIAKVANITDVKKYQRLITYTCRRHEGEFRLTVIINGLDDYRFKRHTIEDHLLKAAEVFLGIKLSKNDPKECWRNLREEDQYEVFRKLSKTASLDKLFPQQIKGLKSLLENSSH
;
A
#
# COMPACT_ATOMS: atom_id res chain seq x y z
N MET A 1 -1.75 9.78 9.26
CA MET A 1 -1.48 10.56 8.05
C MET A 1 -2.81 10.89 7.41
N LYS A 2 -2.90 11.99 6.67
CA LYS A 2 -4.10 12.32 5.88
C LYS A 2 -3.85 11.95 4.42
N LEU A 3 -4.86 11.39 3.77
CA LEU A 3 -4.82 10.96 2.38
C LEU A 3 -5.47 12.02 1.50
N TYR A 4 -4.71 12.59 0.58
CA TYR A 4 -5.20 13.49 -0.46
C TYR A 4 -5.36 12.72 -1.79
N PRO A 5 -6.59 12.43 -2.24
CA PRO A 5 -6.79 11.65 -3.47
C PRO A 5 -6.42 12.48 -4.71
N LEU A 6 -5.43 12.03 -5.48
CA LEU A 6 -5.03 12.69 -6.73
C LEU A 6 -6.07 12.57 -7.85
N LEU A 7 -6.99 11.60 -7.71
CA LEU A 7 -8.13 11.39 -8.61
C LEU A 7 -9.43 11.36 -7.79
N PRO A 8 -10.02 12.54 -7.45
CA PRO A 8 -11.15 12.63 -6.52
C PRO A 8 -12.39 11.83 -6.95
N SER A 9 -12.68 11.76 -8.25
CA SER A 9 -13.85 11.05 -8.80
C SER A 9 -13.63 9.53 -8.99
N SER A 10 -12.46 9.01 -8.61
CA SER A 10 -12.14 7.59 -8.80
C SER A 10 -12.96 6.66 -7.89
N ARG A 11 -13.09 5.38 -8.29
CA ARG A 11 -13.69 4.34 -7.43
C ARG A 11 -12.92 4.18 -6.13
N THR A 12 -11.59 4.24 -6.19
CA THR A 12 -10.68 4.23 -5.04
C THR A 12 -11.06 5.31 -4.03
N THR A 13 -11.22 6.55 -4.47
CA THR A 13 -11.60 7.66 -3.58
C THR A 13 -12.95 7.42 -2.92
N ARG A 14 -13.95 6.94 -3.69
CA ARG A 14 -15.27 6.60 -3.14
C ARG A 14 -15.18 5.49 -2.09
N ASN A 15 -14.37 4.46 -2.35
CA ASN A 15 -14.11 3.37 -1.41
C ASN A 15 -13.50 3.91 -0.10
N MET A 16 -12.43 4.70 -0.20
CA MET A 16 -11.73 5.29 0.96
C MET A 16 -12.67 6.18 1.78
N ILE A 17 -13.47 7.05 1.14
CA ILE A 17 -14.46 7.90 1.83
C ILE A 17 -15.53 7.04 2.52
N SER A 18 -16.03 6.00 1.85
CA SER A 18 -17.05 5.09 2.39
C SER A 18 -16.56 4.40 3.66
N ILE A 19 -15.38 3.76 3.62
CA ILE A 19 -14.84 3.06 4.78
C ILE A 19 -14.45 4.03 5.90
N SER A 20 -13.91 5.21 5.56
CA SER A 20 -13.57 6.26 6.52
C SER A 20 -14.81 6.70 7.32
N ARG A 21 -15.95 6.90 6.63
CA ARG A 21 -17.23 7.24 7.25
C ARG A 21 -17.79 6.09 8.10
N ARG A 22 -17.84 4.87 7.55
CA ARG A 22 -18.34 3.68 8.27
C ARG A 22 -17.59 3.43 9.58
N LEU A 23 -16.26 3.56 9.54
CA LEU A 23 -15.39 3.35 10.70
C LEU A 23 -15.23 4.59 11.59
N ARG A 24 -15.84 5.73 11.24
CA ARG A 24 -15.73 7.02 11.93
C ARG A 24 -14.28 7.50 12.12
N ILE A 25 -13.44 7.23 11.13
CA ILE A 25 -12.06 7.74 11.08
C ILE A 25 -12.01 8.93 10.12
N SER A 26 -11.21 9.94 10.44
CA SER A 26 -10.98 11.10 9.57
C SER A 26 -9.60 10.97 8.94
N VAL A 27 -9.53 10.39 7.74
CA VAL A 27 -8.25 10.15 7.04
C VAL A 27 -8.20 10.85 5.69
N VAL A 28 -9.28 10.78 4.91
CA VAL A 28 -9.34 11.43 3.59
C VAL A 28 -9.53 12.94 3.78
N THR A 29 -8.71 13.74 3.09
CA THR A 29 -8.77 15.21 3.15
C THR A 29 -8.85 15.81 1.74
N PRO A 30 -9.61 16.91 1.53
CA PRO A 30 -9.54 17.70 0.31
C PRO A 30 -8.34 18.66 0.28
N GLU A 31 -7.62 18.83 1.39
CA GLU A 31 -6.49 19.75 1.49
C GLU A 31 -5.28 19.27 0.68
N SER A 32 -4.80 20.12 -0.23
CA SER A 32 -3.68 19.85 -1.14
C SER A 32 -2.34 20.47 -0.70
N ARG A 33 -2.15 20.73 0.61
CA ARG A 33 -0.88 21.28 1.16
C ARG A 33 0.33 20.42 0.73
N PRO A 34 1.59 20.92 0.81
CA PRO A 34 2.74 20.20 0.27
C PRO A 34 2.74 18.74 0.69
N LEU A 35 2.70 17.85 -0.30
CA LEU A 35 2.58 16.43 -0.06
C LEU A 35 3.90 15.90 0.48
N SER A 36 3.86 15.13 1.56
CA SER A 36 5.05 14.46 2.11
C SER A 36 5.53 13.28 1.25
N GLY A 37 4.73 12.90 0.25
CA GLY A 37 4.99 11.83 -0.69
C GLY A 37 3.70 11.35 -1.35
N ILE A 38 3.79 10.34 -2.22
CA ILE A 38 2.64 9.75 -2.91
C ILE A 38 2.59 8.24 -2.70
N ILE A 39 1.41 7.74 -2.37
CA ILE A 39 1.06 6.33 -2.34
C ILE A 39 0.39 5.94 -3.68
N ILE A 40 0.88 4.88 -4.29
CA ILE A 40 0.36 4.34 -5.55
C ILE A 40 -0.15 2.92 -5.29
N LEU A 41 -1.45 2.72 -5.40
CA LEU A 41 -2.09 1.41 -5.28
C LEU A 41 -2.14 0.75 -6.65
N ALA A 42 -1.65 -0.49 -6.77
CA ALA A 42 -1.66 -1.22 -8.03
C ALA A 42 -2.72 -2.34 -8.11
N ASN A 43 -3.37 -2.73 -7.00
CA ASN A 43 -4.24 -3.92 -6.97
C ASN A 43 -5.70 -3.63 -6.57
N GLY A 44 -6.38 -4.54 -5.87
CA GLY A 44 -7.84 -4.57 -5.70
C GLY A 44 -8.43 -3.52 -4.75
N THR A 45 -9.75 -3.57 -4.58
CA THR A 45 -10.49 -2.73 -3.61
C THR A 45 -10.02 -2.91 -2.15
N PRO A 46 -9.63 -4.12 -1.68
CA PRO A 46 -9.18 -4.29 -0.30
C PRO A 46 -7.97 -3.44 0.08
N ASP A 47 -7.05 -3.16 -0.86
CA ASP A 47 -5.94 -2.20 -0.65
C ASP A 47 -6.45 -0.81 -0.29
N ASP A 48 -7.53 -0.34 -0.93
CA ASP A 48 -8.11 0.99 -0.69
C ASP A 48 -8.54 1.11 0.80
N TYR A 49 -9.17 0.06 1.32
CA TYR A 49 -9.64 0.03 2.72
C TYR A 49 -8.49 -0.13 3.70
N VAL A 50 -7.57 -1.07 3.43
CA VAL A 50 -6.41 -1.29 4.30
C VAL A 50 -5.57 -0.03 4.40
N VAL A 51 -5.19 0.60 3.28
CA VAL A 51 -4.36 1.81 3.32
C VAL A 51 -5.08 2.96 4.03
N THR A 52 -6.40 3.09 3.90
CA THR A 52 -7.17 4.07 4.68
C THR A 52 -7.05 3.80 6.18
N ILE A 53 -7.18 2.55 6.61
CA ILE A 53 -7.09 2.16 8.03
C ILE A 53 -5.65 2.30 8.55
N LEU A 54 -4.64 1.85 7.81
CA LEU A 54 -3.24 2.01 8.22
C LEU A 54 -2.88 3.50 8.32
N SER A 55 -3.39 4.33 7.41
CA SER A 55 -3.18 5.77 7.43
C SER A 55 -3.76 6.44 8.67
N HIS A 56 -4.88 5.94 9.20
CA HIS A 56 -5.46 6.38 10.48
C HIS A 56 -4.46 6.24 11.63
N HIS A 57 -3.72 5.14 11.66
CA HIS A 57 -2.74 4.81 12.70
C HIS A 57 -1.41 5.57 12.58
N LEU A 58 -1.13 6.19 11.43
CA LEU A 58 0.20 6.73 11.11
C LEU A 58 0.29 8.25 11.25
N ASP A 59 0.09 8.82 12.45
CA ASP A 59 0.16 10.25 12.82
C ASP A 59 -0.49 11.22 11.79
N GLY A 60 -1.70 11.71 12.10
CA GLY A 60 -2.56 12.53 11.23
C GLY A 60 -1.99 13.88 10.75
N LYS A 61 -0.73 14.21 11.04
CA LYS A 61 -0.11 15.52 10.77
C LYS A 61 0.36 15.73 9.33
N LYS A 62 0.89 14.70 8.67
CA LYS A 62 1.39 14.80 7.29
C LYS A 62 0.30 14.43 6.29
N ILE A 63 0.25 15.17 5.18
CA ILE A 63 -0.62 14.89 4.03
C ILE A 63 0.19 14.16 2.97
N VAL A 64 -0.34 13.05 2.47
CA VAL A 64 0.26 12.27 1.39
C VAL A 64 -0.74 12.14 0.24
N GLY A 65 -0.24 12.26 -0.99
CA GLY A 65 -1.04 12.00 -2.17
C GLY A 65 -1.36 10.51 -2.25
N ILE A 66 -2.54 10.14 -2.74
CA ILE A 66 -2.87 8.75 -3.03
C ILE A 66 -3.53 8.63 -4.40
N THR A 67 -3.11 7.62 -5.15
CA THR A 67 -3.66 7.35 -6.47
C THR A 67 -3.69 5.87 -6.78
N LYS A 68 -4.54 5.52 -7.74
CA LYS A 68 -4.67 4.18 -8.30
C LYS A 68 -4.79 4.31 -9.82
N PRO A 69 -3.73 4.01 -10.57
CA PRO A 69 -3.74 4.14 -12.03
C PRO A 69 -4.82 3.25 -12.65
N GLN A 70 -5.66 3.80 -13.54
CA GLN A 70 -6.69 3.00 -14.20
C GLN A 70 -6.06 2.09 -15.25
N ARG A 71 -6.40 0.79 -15.22
CA ARG A 71 -6.05 -0.23 -16.24
C ARG A 71 -4.54 -0.50 -16.45
N ALA A 72 -3.69 -0.03 -15.55
CA ALA A 72 -2.27 -0.35 -15.57
C ALA A 72 -2.01 -1.61 -14.75
N ASN A 73 -1.43 -2.64 -15.38
CA ASN A 73 -0.64 -3.63 -14.64
C ASN A 73 0.36 -2.86 -13.75
N TRP A 74 0.65 -3.33 -12.54
CA TRP A 74 1.63 -2.72 -11.64
C TRP A 74 2.94 -2.37 -12.37
N ILE A 75 3.36 -3.18 -13.34
CA ILE A 75 4.54 -2.93 -14.20
C ILE A 75 4.45 -1.60 -14.96
N ALA A 76 3.29 -1.22 -15.47
CA ALA A 76 3.08 0.00 -16.25
C ALA A 76 3.11 1.27 -15.38
N VAL A 77 2.97 1.14 -14.06
CA VAL A 77 3.10 2.27 -13.12
C VAL A 77 4.52 2.84 -13.15
N PHE A 78 5.53 1.99 -13.33
CA PHE A 78 6.93 2.42 -13.41
C PHE A 78 7.19 3.35 -14.60
N ASP A 79 6.52 3.08 -15.73
CA ASP A 79 6.68 3.88 -16.95
C ASP A 79 6.13 5.32 -16.76
N ILE A 80 5.23 5.52 -15.80
CA ILE A 80 4.58 6.81 -15.50
C ILE A 80 5.04 7.46 -14.18
N ILE A 81 6.10 6.97 -13.53
CA ILE A 81 6.64 7.54 -12.28
C ILE A 81 6.91 9.04 -12.39
N HIS A 82 7.41 9.48 -13.54
CA HIS A 82 7.72 10.88 -13.82
C HIS A 82 6.51 11.82 -13.65
N ILE A 83 5.28 11.33 -13.87
CA ILE A 83 4.05 12.11 -13.66
C ILE A 83 3.88 12.44 -12.18
N TYR A 84 4.19 11.50 -11.28
CA TYR A 84 4.06 11.70 -9.84
C TYR A 84 5.14 12.61 -9.27
N LEU A 85 6.34 12.60 -9.83
CA LEU A 85 7.43 13.49 -9.40
C LEU A 85 7.12 14.96 -9.70
N ARG A 86 6.23 15.27 -10.66
CA ARG A 86 5.76 16.65 -10.94
C ARG A 86 5.04 17.30 -9.75
N TYR A 87 4.58 16.51 -8.78
CA TYR A 87 4.02 17.02 -7.52
C TYR A 87 5.10 17.52 -6.54
N ARG A 88 6.38 17.58 -6.96
CA ARG A 88 7.53 18.01 -6.14
C ARG A 88 7.69 17.17 -4.88
N VAL A 89 7.40 15.87 -5.00
CA VAL A 89 7.64 14.89 -3.94
C VAL A 89 8.91 14.11 -4.24
N ASP A 90 9.65 13.78 -3.20
CA ASP A 90 10.86 12.96 -3.25
C ASP A 90 10.62 11.53 -2.75
N LYS A 91 9.40 11.21 -2.31
CA LYS A 91 9.03 9.89 -1.78
C LYS A 91 7.81 9.34 -2.47
N LEU A 92 7.98 8.14 -3.04
CA LEU A 92 6.92 7.35 -3.64
C LEU A 92 6.84 6.02 -2.90
N VAL A 93 5.63 5.60 -2.54
CA VAL A 93 5.34 4.27 -2.02
C VAL A 93 4.40 3.58 -2.98
N MET A 94 4.72 2.36 -3.40
CA MET A 94 3.90 1.55 -4.29
C MET A 94 3.48 0.26 -3.58
N LEU A 95 2.18 -0.06 -3.62
CA LEU A 95 1.66 -1.33 -3.09
C LEU A 95 1.28 -2.25 -4.26
N ILE A 96 1.88 -3.45 -4.28
CA ILE A 96 1.67 -4.47 -5.32
C ILE A 96 1.37 -5.83 -4.68
N ASP A 97 0.57 -6.66 -5.35
CA ASP A 97 0.37 -8.05 -4.95
C ASP A 97 1.53 -8.88 -5.50
N GLN A 98 2.00 -9.86 -4.73
CA GLN A 98 2.94 -10.84 -5.27
C GLN A 98 2.25 -11.73 -6.32
N GLU A 99 0.95 -11.98 -6.14
CA GLU A 99 0.19 -12.98 -6.91
C GLU A 99 0.90 -14.33 -6.86
N ASN A 100 1.13 -14.99 -8.00
CA ASN A 100 1.79 -16.30 -8.08
C ASN A 100 3.31 -16.19 -8.32
N GLU A 101 3.86 -14.98 -8.38
CA GLU A 101 5.24 -14.78 -8.84
C GLU A 101 6.24 -14.93 -7.70
N PRO A 102 7.39 -15.61 -7.89
CA PRO A 102 8.45 -15.63 -6.89
C PRO A 102 8.98 -14.21 -6.58
N LEU A 103 9.30 -13.94 -5.31
CA LEU A 103 9.76 -12.61 -4.89
C LEU A 103 11.00 -12.15 -5.66
N ASP A 104 11.98 -13.03 -5.90
CA ASP A 104 13.20 -12.64 -6.63
C ASP A 104 12.93 -12.26 -8.09
N SER A 105 12.02 -12.96 -8.76
CA SER A 105 11.55 -12.58 -10.11
C SER A 105 10.86 -11.22 -10.10
N LEU A 106 10.04 -10.93 -9.07
CA LEU A 106 9.42 -9.61 -8.92
C LEU A 106 10.46 -8.52 -8.72
N PHE A 107 11.47 -8.73 -7.87
CA PHE A 107 12.52 -7.75 -7.64
C PHE A 107 13.30 -7.44 -8.92
N GLU A 108 13.71 -8.47 -9.66
CA GLU A 108 14.40 -8.27 -10.95
C GLU A 108 13.54 -7.47 -11.95
N LYS A 109 12.23 -7.77 -12.03
CA LYS A 109 11.33 -7.04 -12.92
C LYS A 109 11.17 -5.58 -12.51
N ILE A 110 11.07 -5.32 -11.21
CA ILE A 110 11.00 -3.96 -10.65
C ILE A 110 12.28 -3.20 -10.99
N GLU A 111 13.46 -3.76 -10.73
CA GLU A 111 14.75 -3.13 -11.02
C GLU A 111 14.91 -2.83 -12.51
N LYS A 112 14.62 -3.80 -13.38
CA LYS A 112 14.63 -3.62 -14.84
C LYS A 112 13.69 -2.51 -15.30
N LYS A 113 12.60 -2.26 -14.58
CA LYS A 113 11.64 -1.20 -14.89
C LYS A 113 12.08 0.17 -14.38
N ILE A 114 12.64 0.25 -13.18
CA ILE A 114 13.19 1.48 -12.62
C ILE A 114 14.39 1.95 -13.46
N ALA A 115 15.29 1.04 -13.83
CA ALA A 115 16.49 1.35 -14.62
C ALA A 115 16.19 1.99 -15.99
N LYS A 116 14.97 1.85 -16.51
CA LYS A 116 14.53 2.51 -17.75
C LYS A 116 14.21 3.99 -17.57
N VAL A 117 13.94 4.44 -16.34
CA VAL A 117 13.41 5.79 -16.05
C VAL A 117 14.27 6.59 -15.07
N ALA A 118 15.15 5.92 -14.32
CA ALA A 118 16.05 6.53 -13.35
C ALA A 118 17.28 5.65 -13.09
N ASN A 119 18.37 6.26 -12.62
CA ASN A 119 19.54 5.53 -12.14
C ASN A 119 19.31 5.09 -10.69
N ILE A 120 19.47 3.81 -10.39
CA ILE A 120 19.41 3.28 -9.03
C ILE A 120 20.77 3.52 -8.37
N THR A 121 20.78 4.25 -7.24
CA THR A 121 22.01 4.60 -6.51
C THR A 121 22.18 3.81 -5.22
N ASP A 122 21.09 3.33 -4.62
CA ASP A 122 21.09 2.50 -3.41
C ASP A 122 19.84 1.60 -3.37
N VAL A 123 19.97 0.42 -2.76
CA VAL A 123 18.88 -0.56 -2.62
C VAL A 123 18.87 -1.12 -1.20
N LYS A 124 17.75 -0.93 -0.49
CA LYS A 124 17.50 -1.49 0.84
C LYS A 124 16.37 -2.49 0.77
N LYS A 125 16.69 -3.78 0.91
CA LYS A 125 15.73 -4.90 0.91
C LYS A 125 15.46 -5.37 2.34
N TYR A 126 14.18 -5.56 2.67
CA TYR A 126 13.71 -6.12 3.93
C TYR A 126 12.48 -7.00 3.65
N GLN A 127 12.69 -8.31 3.48
CA GLN A 127 11.64 -9.27 3.12
C GLN A 127 10.84 -8.79 1.89
N ARG A 128 9.53 -8.50 2.07
CA ARG A 128 8.58 -8.04 1.06
C ARG A 128 8.52 -6.51 0.92
N LEU A 129 9.51 -5.81 1.47
CA LEU A 129 9.68 -4.37 1.36
C LEU A 129 11.03 -4.08 0.71
N ILE A 130 11.04 -3.27 -0.34
CA ILE A 130 12.27 -2.82 -0.98
C ILE A 130 12.23 -1.31 -1.20
N THR A 131 13.32 -0.62 -0.90
CA THR A 131 13.46 0.81 -1.12
C THR A 131 14.61 1.04 -2.07
N TYR A 132 14.33 1.72 -3.17
CA TYR A 132 15.30 2.18 -4.14
C TYR A 132 15.51 3.68 -3.94
N THR A 133 16.77 4.08 -3.82
CA THR A 133 17.15 5.47 -4.00
C THR A 133 17.49 5.66 -5.47
N CYS A 134 16.83 6.62 -6.09
CA CYS A 134 16.86 6.81 -7.54
C CYS A 134 17.28 8.25 -7.86
N ARG A 135 18.14 8.43 -8.86
CA ARG A 135 18.56 9.74 -9.35
C ARG A 135 18.09 9.97 -10.79
N ARG A 136 17.52 11.16 -11.03
CA ARG A 136 17.20 11.72 -12.35
C ARG A 136 17.86 13.09 -12.48
N HIS A 137 17.83 13.68 -13.67
CA HIS A 137 18.31 15.07 -13.87
C HIS A 137 17.62 16.08 -12.94
N GLU A 138 16.36 15.82 -12.59
CA GLU A 138 15.52 16.67 -11.74
C GLU A 138 15.82 16.54 -10.23
N GLY A 139 16.68 15.60 -9.83
CA GLY A 139 17.03 15.35 -8.43
C GLY A 139 16.96 13.88 -8.03
N GLU A 140 17.04 13.65 -6.73
CA GLU A 140 16.95 12.33 -6.11
C GLU A 140 15.54 12.09 -5.56
N PHE A 141 15.07 10.84 -5.66
CA PHE A 141 13.82 10.40 -5.04
C PHE A 141 13.95 8.97 -4.52
N ARG A 142 13.17 8.64 -3.50
CA ARG A 142 13.04 7.30 -2.94
C ARG A 142 11.77 6.64 -3.45
N LEU A 143 11.89 5.44 -4.02
CA LEU A 143 10.78 4.57 -4.35
C LEU A 143 10.77 3.37 -3.41
N THR A 144 9.77 3.30 -2.54
CA THR A 144 9.52 2.15 -1.68
C THR A 144 8.45 1.27 -2.32
N VAL A 145 8.75 0.01 -2.59
CA VAL A 145 7.78 -0.98 -3.07
C VAL A 145 7.44 -1.93 -1.93
N ILE A 146 6.15 -1.99 -1.60
CA ILE A 146 5.55 -2.90 -0.62
C ILE A 146 4.87 -4.02 -1.41
N ILE A 147 5.32 -5.25 -1.19
CA ILE A 147 4.75 -6.44 -1.81
C ILE A 147 3.81 -7.10 -0.79
N ASN A 148 2.53 -7.21 -1.15
CA ASN A 148 1.54 -7.84 -0.31
C ASN A 148 1.77 -9.36 -0.22
N GLY A 149 1.41 -9.93 0.93
CA GLY A 149 1.50 -11.36 1.22
C GLY A 149 2.20 -11.67 2.52
N LEU A 150 2.02 -12.91 2.99
CA LEU A 150 2.62 -13.41 4.22
C LEU A 150 3.28 -14.77 4.00
N ASP A 151 4.45 -14.96 4.61
CA ASP A 151 5.19 -16.23 4.54
C ASP A 151 4.63 -17.28 5.52
N ASP A 152 3.82 -16.83 6.50
CA ASP A 152 3.19 -17.67 7.53
C ASP A 152 2.18 -18.68 6.92
N TYR A 153 1.70 -18.41 5.71
CA TYR A 153 0.66 -19.22 5.06
C TYR A 153 1.15 -19.80 3.74
N ARG A 154 0.83 -21.08 3.52
CA ARG A 154 1.12 -21.80 2.26
C ARG A 154 0.02 -21.55 1.21
N PHE A 155 -0.30 -20.30 0.97
CA PHE A 155 -1.26 -19.94 -0.07
C PHE A 155 -0.65 -20.12 -1.47
N LYS A 156 -1.50 -20.38 -2.47
CA LYS A 156 -1.07 -20.53 -3.87
C LYS A 156 -0.61 -19.21 -4.49
N ARG A 157 -1.15 -18.11 -3.98
CA ARG A 157 -0.80 -16.74 -4.32
C ARG A 157 -0.79 -15.88 -3.07
N HIS A 158 -0.12 -14.75 -3.16
CA HIS A 158 0.10 -13.83 -2.05
C HIS A 158 -0.41 -12.44 -2.40
N THR A 159 -1.37 -11.95 -1.62
CA THR A 159 -2.10 -10.71 -1.88
C THR A 159 -2.37 -9.97 -0.57
N ILE A 160 -3.05 -8.82 -0.62
CA ILE A 160 -3.40 -8.10 0.62
C ILE A 160 -4.36 -8.90 1.52
N GLU A 161 -5.16 -9.78 0.90
CA GLU A 161 -6.10 -10.66 1.60
C GLU A 161 -5.41 -11.62 2.57
N ASP A 162 -4.15 -12.01 2.34
CA ASP A 162 -3.35 -12.78 3.31
C ASP A 162 -3.38 -12.11 4.71
N HIS A 163 -3.18 -10.79 4.74
CA HIS A 163 -3.15 -10.00 5.97
C HIS A 163 -4.54 -9.84 6.58
N LEU A 164 -5.57 -9.70 5.74
CA LEU A 164 -6.96 -9.59 6.20
C LEU A 164 -7.46 -10.92 6.78
N LEU A 165 -7.06 -12.03 6.19
CA LEU A 165 -7.33 -13.38 6.70
C LEU A 165 -6.60 -13.62 8.01
N LYS A 166 -5.33 -13.24 8.14
CA LYS A 166 -4.62 -13.27 9.43
C LYS A 166 -5.34 -12.44 10.49
N ALA A 167 -5.84 -11.26 10.12
CA ALA A 167 -6.63 -10.42 11.03
C ALA A 167 -7.97 -11.09 11.41
N ALA A 168 -8.63 -11.77 10.47
CA ALA A 168 -9.85 -12.53 10.72
C ALA A 168 -9.62 -13.70 11.69
N GLU A 169 -8.52 -14.43 11.51
CA GLU A 169 -8.09 -15.50 12.43
C GLU A 169 -7.85 -14.95 13.84
N VAL A 170 -7.08 -13.85 13.95
CA VAL A 170 -6.73 -13.23 15.24
C VAL A 170 -7.94 -12.63 15.95
N PHE A 171 -8.83 -11.93 15.24
CA PHE A 171 -9.92 -11.18 15.87
C PHE A 171 -11.21 -11.97 16.02
N LEU A 172 -11.49 -12.88 15.09
CA LEU A 172 -12.77 -13.59 15.01
C LEU A 172 -12.61 -15.10 15.22
N GLY A 173 -11.39 -15.62 15.34
CA GLY A 173 -11.14 -17.06 15.50
C GLY A 173 -11.48 -17.87 14.25
N ILE A 174 -11.55 -17.22 13.08
CA ILE A 174 -11.87 -17.88 11.81
C ILE A 174 -10.68 -18.72 11.37
N LYS A 175 -10.89 -20.04 11.26
CA LYS A 175 -9.85 -20.96 10.76
C LYS A 175 -9.63 -20.75 9.27
N LEU A 176 -8.38 -20.51 8.90
CA LEU A 176 -7.98 -20.30 7.52
C LEU A 176 -7.85 -21.64 6.79
N SER A 177 -8.48 -21.74 5.62
CA SER A 177 -8.24 -22.86 4.71
C SER A 177 -7.00 -22.57 3.85
N LYS A 178 -6.29 -23.60 3.39
CA LYS A 178 -5.10 -23.48 2.52
C LYS A 178 -5.44 -23.09 1.06
N ASN A 179 -6.57 -22.41 0.88
CA ASN A 179 -7.10 -22.07 -0.44
C ASN A 179 -6.60 -20.69 -0.88
N ASP A 180 -7.17 -20.21 -1.97
CA ASP A 180 -6.90 -18.92 -2.55
C ASP A 180 -7.29 -17.76 -1.61
N PRO A 181 -6.37 -16.85 -1.21
CA PRO A 181 -6.69 -15.78 -0.25
C PRO A 181 -7.83 -14.87 -0.68
N LYS A 182 -7.89 -14.53 -1.98
CA LYS A 182 -8.95 -13.69 -2.54
C LYS A 182 -10.30 -14.37 -2.45
N GLU A 183 -10.34 -15.67 -2.74
CA GLU A 183 -11.56 -16.46 -2.61
C GLU A 183 -11.99 -16.62 -1.15
N CYS A 184 -11.07 -16.99 -0.27
CA CYS A 184 -11.31 -17.12 1.17
C CYS A 184 -11.88 -15.83 1.75
N TRP A 185 -11.24 -14.69 1.46
CA TRP A 185 -11.71 -13.39 1.91
C TRP A 185 -13.10 -13.05 1.37
N ARG A 186 -13.32 -13.23 0.05
CA ARG A 186 -14.60 -12.96 -0.60
C ARG A 186 -15.74 -13.81 -0.05
N ASN A 187 -15.44 -15.04 0.38
CA ASN A 187 -16.43 -15.98 0.90
C ASN A 187 -16.74 -15.76 2.40
N LEU A 188 -15.98 -14.93 3.11
CA LEU A 188 -16.40 -14.47 4.43
C LEU A 188 -17.69 -13.67 4.33
N ARG A 189 -18.56 -13.78 5.34
CA ARG A 189 -19.78 -12.97 5.42
C ARG A 189 -19.39 -11.49 5.43
N GLU A 190 -20.20 -10.64 4.80
CA GLU A 190 -19.92 -9.20 4.74
C GLU A 190 -19.76 -8.59 6.16
N GLU A 191 -20.54 -9.09 7.11
CA GLU A 191 -20.45 -8.72 8.53
C GLU A 191 -19.08 -9.05 9.13
N ASP A 192 -18.54 -10.23 8.84
CA ASP A 192 -17.22 -10.67 9.33
C ASP A 192 -16.10 -9.82 8.67
N GLN A 193 -16.19 -9.59 7.36
CA GLN A 193 -15.24 -8.71 6.65
C GLN A 193 -15.25 -7.30 7.25
N TYR A 194 -16.43 -6.75 7.53
CA TYR A 194 -16.56 -5.44 8.15
C TYR A 194 -16.05 -5.42 9.58
N GLU A 195 -16.33 -6.45 10.38
CA GLU A 195 -15.85 -6.53 11.76
C GLU A 195 -14.31 -6.62 11.80
N VAL A 196 -13.67 -7.31 10.85
CA VAL A 196 -12.20 -7.26 10.68
C VAL A 196 -11.72 -5.83 10.46
N PHE A 197 -12.29 -5.08 9.52
CA PHE A 197 -11.90 -3.68 9.30
C PHE A 197 -12.14 -2.80 10.53
N ARG A 198 -13.24 -3.02 11.25
CA ARG A 198 -13.58 -2.31 12.47
C ARG A 198 -12.62 -2.62 13.63
N LYS A 199 -12.18 -3.86 13.78
CA LYS A 199 -11.16 -4.24 14.76
C LYS A 199 -9.81 -3.66 14.39
N LEU A 200 -9.44 -3.68 13.11
CA LEU A 200 -8.21 -3.06 12.60
C LEU A 200 -8.16 -1.56 12.90
N SER A 201 -9.26 -0.81 12.75
CA SER A 201 -9.24 0.63 13.04
C SER A 201 -9.12 0.96 14.52
N LYS A 202 -9.40 0.02 15.42
CA LYS A 202 -9.35 0.21 16.88
C LYS A 202 -8.13 -0.42 17.55
N THR A 203 -7.41 -1.29 16.85
CA THR A 203 -6.27 -2.01 17.41
C THR A 203 -5.08 -1.06 17.55
N ALA A 204 -4.47 -1.00 18.74
CA ALA A 204 -3.42 -0.04 19.06
C ALA A 204 -2.16 -0.15 18.19
N SER A 205 -1.81 -1.36 17.75
CA SER A 205 -0.68 -1.61 16.85
C SER A 205 -1.06 -2.66 15.82
N LEU A 206 -0.73 -2.35 14.57
CA LEU A 206 -0.94 -3.23 13.41
C LEU A 206 0.36 -3.85 12.90
N ASP A 207 1.50 -3.63 13.56
CA ASP A 207 2.81 -4.05 13.08
C ASP A 207 2.92 -5.59 12.91
N LYS A 208 2.19 -6.38 13.71
CA LYS A 208 2.16 -7.85 13.58
C LYS A 208 1.28 -8.36 12.43
N LEU A 209 0.29 -7.56 12.01
CA LEU A 209 -0.67 -7.92 10.97
C LEU A 209 -0.23 -7.39 9.61
N PHE A 210 0.37 -6.20 9.57
CA PHE A 210 0.78 -5.49 8.36
C PHE A 210 2.22 -4.95 8.47
N PRO A 211 3.23 -5.81 8.75
CA PRO A 211 4.58 -5.34 9.08
C PRO A 211 5.22 -4.54 7.94
N GLN A 212 5.16 -5.06 6.71
CA GLN A 212 5.75 -4.39 5.55
C GLN A 212 4.99 -3.13 5.16
N GLN A 213 3.65 -3.13 5.27
CA GLN A 213 2.85 -1.96 4.93
C GLN A 213 3.06 -0.83 5.94
N ILE A 214 3.07 -1.13 7.24
CA ILE A 214 3.34 -0.12 8.28
C ILE A 214 4.74 0.46 8.10
N LYS A 215 5.76 -0.39 7.93
CA LYS A 215 7.14 0.07 7.73
C LYS A 215 7.30 0.92 6.46
N GLY A 216 6.72 0.46 5.35
CA GLY A 216 6.78 1.17 4.07
C GLY A 216 6.01 2.49 4.08
N LEU A 217 4.83 2.55 4.71
CA LEU A 217 4.07 3.79 4.82
C LEU A 217 4.71 4.80 5.80
N LYS A 218 5.39 4.32 6.85
CA LYS A 218 6.16 5.19 7.79
C LYS A 218 7.30 5.92 7.08
N SER A 219 7.87 5.39 5.99
CA SER A 219 8.96 6.06 5.26
C SER A 219 8.53 7.41 4.66
N LEU A 220 7.24 7.59 4.35
CA LEU A 220 6.65 8.86 3.90
C LEU A 220 6.66 9.94 5.00
N LEU A 221 6.80 9.53 6.27
CA LEU A 221 6.75 10.41 7.42
C LEU A 221 8.14 10.81 7.92
N GLU A 222 9.19 10.14 7.47
CA GLU A 222 10.56 10.54 7.77
C GLU A 222 10.85 11.91 7.16
N ASN A 223 11.65 12.73 7.83
CA ASN A 223 12.13 13.97 7.21
C ASN A 223 13.13 13.62 6.12
N SER A 224 13.13 14.39 5.03
CA SER A 224 14.17 14.27 4.03
C SER A 224 15.44 14.86 4.62
N SER A 225 16.55 14.10 4.60
CA SER A 225 17.86 14.65 4.93
C SER A 225 18.20 15.64 3.83
N HIS A 226 18.11 16.94 4.14
CA HIS A 226 18.64 18.00 3.28
C HIS A 226 20.16 18.07 3.43
#